data_AF-A0A3B9ABU2-F1
#
_entry.id   AF-A0A3B9ABU2-F1
#
_cell.length_a   1.000
_cell.length_b   1.000
_cell.length_c   1.000
_cell.angle_alpha   90.00
_cell.angle_beta   90.00
_cell.angle_gamma   90.00
#
_symmetry.space_group_name_H-M   'P 1'
#
loop_
_entity.id
_entity.type
_entity.pdbx_description
1 polymer ?
#
loop_
_entity_poly.entity_id
_entity_poly.type
_entity_poly.pdbx_seq_one_letter_code
_entity_poly.pdbx_strand_id
1 'polypeptide(L)'
;MSFQIAAHQTEHYQVNTEVFSGPLDLLLELIERAELDITRLALAQVTDQYLEYLRRLQQQNAAEVSAFLVIAARLVQIKSAALLPRPPAVETTIPEEDPGEALARQLIIYKRFKELAGYLQQREEKHLHTYLRL
;
A
#
# COMPACT_ATOMS: atom_id res chain seq x y z
N MET A 1 36.89 -16.62 7.45
CA MET A 1 35.97 -16.35 6.33
C MET A 1 34.58 -16.17 6.92
N SER A 2 34.17 -14.93 7.12
CA SER A 2 32.91 -14.54 7.75
C SER A 2 31.89 -14.24 6.66
N PHE A 3 30.85 -15.07 6.56
CA PHE A 3 29.68 -14.81 5.73
C PHE A 3 28.89 -13.64 6.33
N GLN A 4 28.92 -12.49 5.67
CA GLN A 4 28.02 -11.37 5.95
C GLN A 4 26.69 -11.66 5.28
N ILE A 5 25.70 -12.06 6.09
CA ILE A 5 24.30 -12.20 5.69
C ILE A 5 23.75 -10.78 5.46
N ALA A 6 23.01 -10.64 4.36
CA ALA A 6 22.39 -9.43 3.85
C ALA A 6 21.71 -8.56 4.93
N ALA A 7 22.44 -7.55 5.40
CA ALA A 7 21.85 -6.34 5.94
C ALA A 7 21.90 -5.30 4.81
N HIS A 8 21.00 -5.45 3.82
CA HIS A 8 20.77 -4.34 2.89
C HIS A 8 20.03 -3.24 3.66
N GLN A 9 20.86 -2.36 4.21
CA GLN A 9 20.63 -0.96 4.52
C GLN A 9 19.32 -0.41 3.93
N THR A 10 18.32 -0.24 4.79
CA THR A 10 17.24 0.75 4.62
C THR A 10 17.81 2.16 4.83
N GLU A 11 18.80 2.53 4.02
CA GLU A 11 19.29 3.90 3.94
C GLU A 11 18.40 4.63 2.92
N HIS A 12 17.40 5.36 3.44
CA HIS A 12 16.70 6.46 2.76
C HIS A 12 16.36 6.25 1.26
N TYR A 13 15.50 5.28 0.94
CA TYR A 13 14.79 5.29 -0.34
C TYR A 13 13.51 6.11 -0.21
N GLN A 14 13.65 7.43 -0.29
CA GLN A 14 12.52 8.33 -0.45
C GLN A 14 12.35 8.59 -1.94
N VAL A 15 11.62 7.70 -2.62
CA VAL A 15 11.28 7.89 -4.04
C VAL A 15 10.00 8.68 -4.15
N ASN A 16 10.20 9.96 -4.44
CA ASN A 16 9.22 10.81 -5.05
C ASN A 16 9.22 10.48 -6.54
N THR A 17 8.32 9.61 -7.00
CA THR A 17 7.95 9.70 -8.42
C THR A 17 7.13 10.98 -8.58
N GLU A 18 7.17 11.62 -9.74
CA GLU A 18 6.43 12.86 -10.02
C GLU A 18 4.90 12.71 -9.91
N VAL A 19 4.40 11.52 -9.54
CA VAL A 19 2.96 11.24 -9.43
C VAL A 19 2.55 10.48 -8.15
N PHE A 20 3.36 9.57 -7.57
CA PHE A 20 2.94 8.79 -6.36
C PHE A 20 4.09 8.35 -5.43
N SER A 21 3.80 8.24 -4.13
CA SER A 21 4.74 7.70 -3.12
C SER A 21 4.58 6.18 -2.91
N GLY A 22 4.39 5.41 -3.99
CA GLY A 22 4.34 3.95 -3.97
C GLY A 22 2.95 3.30 -4.15
N PRO A 23 2.85 1.96 -4.05
CA PRO A 23 1.64 1.22 -4.45
C PRO A 23 0.45 1.39 -3.50
N LEU A 24 0.70 1.64 -2.21
CA LEU A 24 -0.36 1.89 -1.23
C LEU A 24 -1.01 3.27 -1.45
N ASP A 25 -0.21 4.25 -1.87
CA ASP A 25 -0.65 5.60 -2.16
C ASP A 25 -1.60 5.62 -3.37
N LEU A 26 -1.20 4.94 -4.45
CA LEU A 26 -2.04 4.74 -5.63
C LEU A 26 -3.36 4.04 -5.26
N LEU A 27 -3.31 2.97 -4.44
CA LEU A 27 -4.53 2.29 -4.00
C LEU A 27 -5.46 3.22 -3.23
N LEU A 28 -4.91 4.02 -2.33
CA LEU A 28 -5.68 4.98 -1.56
C LEU A 28 -6.37 5.99 -2.48
N GLU A 29 -5.65 6.55 -3.45
CA GLU A 29 -6.22 7.50 -4.42
C GLU A 29 -7.32 6.85 -5.28
N LEU A 30 -7.11 5.62 -5.77
CA LEU A 30 -8.13 4.92 -6.57
C LEU A 30 -9.41 4.66 -5.77
N ILE A 31 -9.29 4.31 -4.49
CA ILE A 31 -10.43 4.10 -3.58
C ILE A 31 -11.14 5.42 -3.30
N GLU A 32 -10.40 6.50 -3.03
CA GLU A 32 -10.95 7.83 -2.77
C GLU A 32 -11.66 8.41 -4.00
N ARG A 33 -11.07 8.26 -5.19
CA ARG A 33 -11.68 8.68 -6.47
C ARG A 33 -12.95 7.90 -6.80
N ALA A 34 -13.04 6.65 -6.35
CA ALA A 34 -14.23 5.82 -6.51
C ALA A 34 -15.31 6.10 -5.44
N GLU A 35 -15.05 7.00 -4.47
CA GLU A 35 -15.93 7.30 -3.35
C GLU A 35 -16.29 6.06 -2.51
N LEU A 36 -15.32 5.16 -2.32
CA LEU A 36 -15.50 3.88 -1.61
C LEU A 36 -14.83 3.90 -0.23
N ASP A 37 -15.41 3.15 0.71
CA ASP A 37 -14.76 2.84 1.99
C ASP A 37 -13.63 1.81 1.81
N ILE A 38 -12.56 1.93 2.59
CA ILE A 38 -11.41 1.01 2.57
C ILE A 38 -11.83 -0.36 3.11
N THR A 39 -12.32 -1.21 2.21
CA THR A 39 -12.82 -2.55 2.51
C THR A 39 -12.27 -3.56 1.51
N ARG A 40 -12.37 -4.85 1.84
CA ARG A 40 -12.04 -5.93 0.90
C ARG A 40 -12.80 -5.82 -0.43
N LEU A 41 -14.08 -5.43 -0.39
CA LEU A 41 -14.89 -5.28 -1.59
C LEU A 41 -14.39 -4.14 -2.47
N ALA A 42 -14.08 -2.98 -1.86
CA ALA A 42 -13.52 -1.85 -2.59
C ALA A 42 -12.19 -2.21 -3.24
N LEU A 43 -11.31 -2.93 -2.52
CA LEU A 43 -10.05 -3.43 -3.07
C LEU A 43 -10.27 -4.29 -4.32
N ALA A 44 -11.25 -5.19 -4.30
CA ALA A 44 -11.58 -6.02 -5.45
C ALA A 44 -12.09 -5.21 -6.65
N GLN A 45 -12.82 -4.11 -6.41
CA GLN A 45 -13.35 -3.22 -7.44
C GLN A 45 -12.26 -2.35 -8.09
N VAL A 46 -11.32 -1.82 -7.31
CA VAL A 46 -10.23 -0.97 -7.84
C VAL A 46 -9.07 -1.77 -8.46
N THR A 47 -9.04 -3.10 -8.29
CA THR A 47 -7.99 -3.98 -8.85
C THR A 47 -7.74 -3.74 -10.34
N ASP A 48 -8.78 -3.59 -11.16
CA ASP A 48 -8.59 -3.44 -12.60
C ASP A 48 -7.90 -2.12 -12.96
N GLN A 49 -8.25 -1.04 -12.26
CA GLN A 49 -7.64 0.28 -12.42
C GLN A 49 -6.17 0.25 -11.97
N TYR A 50 -5.88 -0.43 -10.87
CA TYR A 50 -4.51 -0.62 -10.39
C TYR A 50 -3.65 -1.39 -11.40
N LEU A 51 -4.18 -2.49 -11.98
CA LEU A 51 -3.48 -3.28 -12.99
C LEU A 51 -3.28 -2.49 -14.29
N GLU A 52 -4.22 -1.63 -14.66
CA GLU A 52 -4.08 -0.74 -15.81
C GLU A 52 -2.92 0.26 -15.61
N TYR A 53 -2.85 0.88 -14.43
CA TYR A 53 -1.73 1.76 -14.09
C TYR A 53 -0.39 1.01 -14.15
N LEU A 54 -0.32 -0.19 -13.55
CA LEU A 54 0.89 -1.00 -13.53
C LEU A 54 1.40 -1.34 -14.94
N ARG A 55 0.51 -1.63 -15.89
CA ARG A 55 0.88 -1.88 -17.29
C ARG A 55 1.52 -0.66 -17.96
N ARG A 56 1.05 0.55 -17.63
CA ARG A 56 1.64 1.80 -18.14
C ARG A 56 3.00 2.06 -17.50
N LEU A 57 3.14 1.79 -16.20
CA LEU A 57 4.39 1.95 -15.45
C LEU A 57 5.51 1.03 -15.95
N GLN A 58 5.18 -0.22 -16.29
CA GLN A 58 6.12 -1.20 -16.85
C GLN A 58 6.80 -0.73 -18.15
N GLN A 59 6.15 0.16 -18.90
CA GLN A 59 6.70 0.71 -20.14
C GLN A 59 7.72 1.83 -19.89
N GLN A 60 7.80 2.35 -18.66
CA GLN A 60 8.58 3.54 -18.33
C GLN A 60 9.75 3.26 -17.40
N ASN A 61 9.63 2.36 -16.41
CA ASN A 61 10.72 2.14 -15.45
C ASN A 61 10.68 0.76 -14.75
N ALA A 62 11.65 -0.13 -15.02
CA ALA A 62 11.58 -1.54 -14.59
C ALA A 62 11.96 -1.80 -13.11
N ALA A 63 12.79 -0.96 -12.49
CA ALA A 63 13.29 -1.19 -11.12
C ALA A 63 12.21 -0.96 -10.04
N GLU A 64 11.33 0.02 -10.26
CA GLU A 64 10.29 0.43 -9.31
C GLU A 64 9.05 -0.49 -9.33
N VAL A 65 8.92 -1.32 -10.37
CA VAL A 65 7.75 -2.19 -10.60
C VAL A 65 7.65 -3.34 -9.58
N SER A 66 8.77 -3.72 -8.96
CA SER A 66 8.82 -4.86 -8.03
C SER A 66 7.83 -4.73 -6.85
N ALA A 67 7.79 -3.57 -6.19
CA ALA A 67 6.86 -3.31 -5.08
C ALA A 67 5.40 -3.31 -5.54
N PHE A 68 5.14 -2.80 -6.75
CA PHE A 68 3.79 -2.79 -7.33
C PHE A 68 3.29 -4.19 -7.70
N LEU A 69 4.19 -5.07 -8.17
CA LEU A 69 3.86 -6.45 -8.50
C LEU A 69 3.41 -7.26 -7.28
N VAL A 70 4.04 -7.04 -6.12
CA VAL A 70 3.64 -7.70 -4.87
C VAL A 70 2.20 -7.34 -4.52
N ILE A 71 1.84 -6.07 -4.60
CA ILE A 71 0.47 -5.61 -4.34
C ILE A 71 -0.50 -6.09 -5.44
N ALA A 72 -0.08 -6.09 -6.71
CA ALA A 72 -0.88 -6.61 -7.81
C ALA A 72 -1.27 -8.08 -7.60
N ALA A 73 -0.31 -8.92 -7.21
CA ALA A 73 -0.56 -10.33 -6.94
C ALA A 73 -1.58 -10.52 -5.81
N ARG A 74 -1.46 -9.74 -4.73
CA ARG A 74 -2.43 -9.72 -3.62
C ARG A 74 -3.82 -9.30 -4.10
N LEU A 75 -3.93 -8.24 -4.90
CA LEU A 75 -5.22 -7.76 -5.42
C LEU A 75 -5.91 -8.78 -6.33
N VAL A 76 -5.15 -9.47 -7.18
CA VAL A 76 -5.68 -10.55 -8.03
C VAL A 76 -6.21 -11.69 -7.17
N GLN A 77 -5.48 -12.09 -6.13
CA GLN A 77 -5.94 -13.10 -5.18
C GLN A 77 -7.23 -12.66 -4.47
N ILE A 78 -7.29 -11.40 -4.00
CA ILE A 78 -8.45 -10.83 -3.32
C ILE A 78 -9.67 -10.83 -4.23
N LYS A 79 -9.52 -10.36 -5.49
CA LYS A 79 -10.60 -10.33 -6.48
C LYS A 79 -11.09 -11.72 -6.83
N SER A 80 -10.18 -12.67 -7.05
CA SER A 80 -10.53 -14.07 -7.28
C SER A 80 -11.33 -14.67 -6.12
N ALA A 81 -10.86 -14.49 -4.88
CA ALA A 81 -11.54 -14.98 -3.68
C ALA A 81 -12.87 -14.27 -3.37
N ALA A 82 -13.10 -13.07 -3.93
CA ALA A 82 -14.36 -12.35 -3.81
C ALA A 82 -15.40 -12.80 -4.85
N LEU A 83 -14.95 -13.26 -6.02
CA LEU A 83 -15.83 -13.68 -7.12
C LEU A 83 -16.12 -15.19 -7.15
N LEU A 84 -15.23 -16.02 -6.59
CA LEU A 84 -15.37 -17.47 -6.63
C LEU A 84 -16.09 -18.04 -5.40
N PRO A 85 -16.90 -19.11 -5.57
CA PRO A 85 -17.46 -19.86 -4.45
C PRO A 85 -16.34 -20.43 -3.59
N ARG A 86 -16.42 -20.22 -2.28
CA ARG A 86 -15.43 -20.79 -1.35
C ARG A 86 -15.72 -22.28 -1.17
N PRO A 87 -14.72 -23.17 -1.32
CA PRO A 87 -14.87 -24.54 -0.84
C PRO A 87 -15.15 -24.51 0.66
N PRO A 88 -15.90 -25.50 1.18
CA PRO A 88 -16.22 -25.56 2.62
C PRO A 88 -14.93 -25.46 3.42
N ALA A 89 -14.93 -24.58 4.44
CA ALA A 89 -13.76 -24.34 5.25
C ALA A 89 -13.30 -25.66 5.88
N VAL A 90 -12.05 -26.06 5.60
CA VAL A 90 -11.40 -27.10 6.38
C VAL A 90 -11.15 -26.46 7.74
N GLU A 91 -11.80 -26.96 8.78
CA GLU A 91 -11.60 -26.51 10.17
C GLU A 91 -10.12 -26.65 10.52
N THR A 92 -9.38 -25.57 10.34
CA THR A 92 -7.99 -25.46 10.73
C THR A 92 -7.98 -24.84 12.12
N THR A 93 -7.17 -25.38 13.03
CA THR A 93 -7.11 -24.96 14.45
C THR A 93 -6.72 -23.48 14.62
N ILE A 94 -6.23 -22.83 13.57
CA ILE A 94 -5.83 -21.43 13.53
C ILE A 94 -6.66 -20.74 12.43
N PRO A 95 -7.48 -19.73 12.75
CA PRO A 95 -8.13 -18.92 11.73
C PRO A 95 -7.06 -18.14 10.96
N GLU A 96 -6.87 -18.47 9.68
CA GLU A 96 -6.05 -17.68 8.79
C GLU A 96 -6.78 -16.37 8.46
N GLU A 97 -6.07 -15.25 8.58
CA GLU A 97 -6.65 -13.96 8.32
C GLU A 97 -6.91 -13.76 6.82
N ASP A 98 -8.08 -13.22 6.48
CA ASP A 98 -8.41 -12.93 5.09
C ASP A 98 -7.41 -11.89 4.51
N PRO A 99 -6.72 -12.20 3.39
CA PRO A 99 -5.67 -11.34 2.85
C PRO A 99 -6.19 -9.96 2.41
N GLY A 100 -7.48 -9.86 2.09
CA GLY A 100 -8.15 -8.60 1.77
C GLY A 100 -8.37 -7.73 3.01
N GLU A 101 -8.78 -8.33 4.11
CA GLU A 101 -8.92 -7.64 5.41
C GLU A 101 -7.56 -7.14 5.91
N ALA A 102 -6.53 -7.96 5.81
CA ALA A 102 -5.16 -7.56 6.16
C ALA A 102 -4.67 -6.35 5.33
N LEU A 103 -4.95 -6.35 4.02
CA LEU A 103 -4.58 -5.23 3.15
C LEU A 103 -5.40 -3.96 3.45
N ALA A 104 -6.70 -4.10 3.70
CA ALA A 104 -7.56 -2.96 4.05
C ALA A 104 -7.08 -2.28 5.34
N ARG A 105 -6.74 -3.06 6.38
CA ARG A 105 -6.18 -2.48 7.62
C ARG A 105 -4.83 -1.82 7.41
N GLN A 106 -3.96 -2.41 6.58
CA GLN A 106 -2.69 -1.78 6.20
C GLN A 106 -2.92 -0.41 5.54
N LEU A 107 -3.91 -0.29 4.66
CA LEU A 107 -4.27 0.98 4.01
C LEU A 107 -4.87 2.00 4.98
N ILE A 108 -5.70 1.58 5.93
CA ILE A 108 -6.24 2.47 6.98
C ILE A 108 -5.11 3.07 7.81
N ILE A 109 -4.14 2.25 8.20
CA ILE A 109 -2.96 2.71 8.95
C ILE A 109 -2.14 3.68 8.10
N TYR A 110 -1.88 3.33 6.84
CA TYR A 110 -1.15 4.19 5.90
C TYR A 110 -1.84 5.56 5.74
N LYS A 111 -3.16 5.57 5.50
CA LYS A 111 -3.97 6.81 5.38
C LYS A 111 -3.78 7.70 6.60
N ARG A 112 -3.90 7.14 7.80
CA ARG A 112 -3.73 7.88 9.05
C ARG A 112 -2.34 8.51 9.17
N PHE A 113 -1.28 7.77 8.81
CA PHE A 113 0.08 8.32 8.82
C PHE A 113 0.29 9.40 7.76
N LYS A 114 -0.31 9.24 6.57
CA LYS A 114 -0.29 10.26 5.52
C LYS A 114 -0.96 11.57 5.98
N GLU A 115 -2.10 11.47 6.65
CA GLU A 115 -2.80 12.62 7.24
C GLU A 115 -1.96 13.30 8.33
N LEU A 116 -1.36 12.51 9.23
CA LEU A 116 -0.48 13.04 10.29
C LEU A 116 0.77 13.71 9.71
N ALA A 117 1.37 13.13 8.67
CA ALA A 117 2.51 13.73 7.97
C ALA A 117 2.11 15.09 7.36
N GLY A 118 0.96 15.17 6.70
CA GLY A 118 0.43 16.44 6.18
C GLY A 118 0.16 17.47 7.28
N TYR A 119 -0.35 17.04 8.43
CA TYR A 119 -0.53 17.92 9.60
C TYR A 119 0.82 18.45 10.13
N LEU A 120 1.84 17.59 10.23
CA LEU A 120 3.18 18.00 10.66
C LEU A 120 3.83 18.97 9.67
N GLN A 121 3.70 18.71 8.37
CA GLN A 121 4.18 19.60 7.31
C GLN A 121 3.53 20.99 7.43
N GLN A 122 2.21 21.06 7.63
CA GLN A 122 1.53 22.36 7.84
C GLN A 122 2.03 23.10 9.09
N ARG A 123 2.43 22.39 10.14
CA ARG A 123 3.00 23.02 11.34
C ARG A 123 4.40 23.56 11.09
N GLU A 124 5.20 22.83 10.32
CA GLU A 124 6.52 23.26 9.88
C GLU A 124 6.42 24.54 9.03
N GLU A 125 5.53 24.56 8.03
CA GLU A 125 5.27 25.71 7.16
C GLU A 125 4.79 26.94 7.93
N LYS A 126 4.03 26.75 9.02
CA LYS A 126 3.58 27.83 9.92
C LYS A 126 4.64 28.26 10.94
N HIS A 127 5.85 27.74 10.84
CA HIS A 127 6.95 27.98 11.77
C HIS A 127 6.59 27.70 13.24
N LEU A 128 5.71 26.72 13.49
CA LEU A 128 5.29 26.32 14.84
C LEU A 128 6.33 25.38 15.47
N HIS A 129 7.52 25.91 15.68
CA HIS A 129 8.63 25.21 16.36
C HIS A 129 8.83 25.77 17.76
N THR A 130 9.17 24.90 18.69
CA THR A 130 9.60 25.29 20.03
C THR A 130 11.11 25.47 20.02
N TYR A 131 11.61 26.67 20.31
CA TYR A 131 13.03 26.87 20.55
C TYR A 131 13.37 26.43 21.96
N LEU A 132 14.39 25.58 22.09
CA LEU A 132 14.96 25.25 23.40
C LEU A 132 15.62 26.51 23.94
N ARG A 133 15.10 27.05 25.03
CA ARG A 133 15.72 28.19 25.71
C ARG A 133 16.89 27.64 26.54
N LEU A 134 18.10 27.79 26.01
CA LEU A 134 19.37 27.55 26.72
C LEU A 134 19.83 28.84 27.40
#